data_AF-A0A365GXQ3-F1
#
_entry.id   AF-A0A365GXQ3-F1
#
_cell.length_a   1.000
_cell.length_b   1.000
_cell.length_c   1.000
_cell.angle_alpha   90.00
_cell.angle_beta   90.00
_cell.angle_gamma   90.00
#
_symmetry.space_group_name_H-M   'P 1'
#
loop_
_entity.id
_entity.type
_entity.pdbx_description
1 polymer ?
#
loop_
_entity_poly.entity_id
_entity_poly.type
_entity_poly.pdbx_seq_one_letter_code
_entity_poly.pdbx_strand_id
1 'polypeptide(L)'
;MTYAFRFTGKALSKLRGFPGDALSELARTMGRICEDPYDVMHSEPAGKDPAKRWGSFGEAGFMELTVDDTALTVTVDDLVWAG
;
A
#
# COMPACT_ATOMS: atom_id res chain seq x y z
N MET A 1 -4.69 -11.63 12.03
CA MET A 1 -5.96 -11.40 11.31
C MET A 1 -5.58 -10.75 10.01
N THR A 2 -5.95 -11.30 8.86
CA THR A 2 -5.40 -10.84 7.57
C THR A 2 -6.39 -9.93 6.86
N TYR A 3 -5.93 -8.78 6.40
CA TYR A 3 -6.70 -7.81 5.64
C TYR A 3 -6.73 -8.21 4.16
N ALA A 4 -7.87 -8.05 3.51
CA ALA A 4 -7.97 -8.14 2.06
C ALA A 4 -7.41 -6.85 1.43
N PHE A 5 -6.77 -7.00 0.28
CA PHE A 5 -6.21 -5.86 -0.43
C PHE A 5 -7.09 -5.40 -1.60
N ARG A 6 -7.16 -4.08 -1.83
CA ARG A 6 -7.79 -3.47 -3.00
C ARG A 6 -6.97 -2.31 -3.56
N PHE A 7 -7.05 -2.12 -4.87
CA PHE A 7 -6.59 -0.89 -5.52
C PHE A 7 -7.79 -0.05 -5.94
N THR A 8 -7.69 1.26 -5.78
CA THR A 8 -8.59 2.18 -6.51
C THR A 8 -8.27 2.16 -8.00
N GLY A 9 -9.22 2.61 -8.83
CA GLY A 9 -8.97 2.79 -10.27
C GLY A 9 -7.82 3.77 -10.54
N LYS A 10 -7.64 4.79 -9.69
CA LYS A 10 -6.52 5.74 -9.75
C LYS A 10 -5.19 5.01 -9.55
N ALA A 11 -5.05 4.25 -8.47
CA ALA A 11 -3.83 3.49 -8.18
C ALA A 11 -3.51 2.47 -9.29
N LEU A 12 -4.51 1.71 -9.75
CA LEU A 12 -4.35 0.76 -10.86
C LEU A 12 -3.82 1.41 -12.13
N SER A 13 -4.31 2.61 -12.47
CA SER A 13 -3.86 3.32 -13.68
C SER A 13 -2.37 3.67 -13.65
N LYS A 14 -1.79 3.84 -12.46
CA LYS A 14 -0.37 4.15 -12.24
C LYS A 14 0.55 2.93 -12.27
N LEU A 15 -0.01 1.72 -12.25
CA LEU A 15 0.73 0.48 -12.50
C LEU A 15 1.02 0.25 -13.99
N ARG A 16 0.53 1.11 -14.88
CA ARG A 16 0.87 1.01 -16.30
C ARG A 16 2.35 1.37 -16.50
N GLY A 17 3.11 0.44 -17.06
CA GLY A 17 4.55 0.63 -17.31
C GLY A 17 5.43 0.38 -16.09
N PHE A 18 4.87 -0.14 -15.00
CA PHE A 18 5.60 -0.48 -13.78
C PHE A 18 6.69 -1.53 -14.07
N PRO A 19 7.94 -1.31 -13.63
CA PRO A 19 9.01 -2.31 -13.72
C PRO A 19 8.59 -3.59 -13.00
N GLY A 20 8.93 -4.75 -13.58
CA GLY A 20 8.59 -6.05 -12.99
C GLY A 20 9.18 -6.25 -11.58
N ASP A 21 10.38 -5.74 -11.35
CA ASP A 21 11.05 -5.80 -10.05
C ASP A 21 10.31 -4.93 -9.02
N ALA A 22 9.89 -3.72 -9.40
CA ALA A 22 9.10 -2.83 -8.56
C ALA A 22 7.73 -3.45 -8.22
N LEU A 23 7.08 -4.13 -9.17
CA LEU A 23 5.82 -4.83 -8.94
C LEU A 23 5.99 -5.98 -7.94
N SER A 24 7.11 -6.68 -8.01
CA SER A 24 7.44 -7.77 -7.07
C SER A 24 7.65 -7.25 -5.66
N GLU A 25 8.36 -6.13 -5.50
CA GLU A 25 8.54 -5.47 -4.20
C GLU A 25 7.22 -4.91 -3.65
N LEU A 26 6.39 -4.29 -4.50
CA LEU A 26 5.04 -3.85 -4.12
C LEU A 26 4.20 -5.02 -3.59
N ALA A 27 4.17 -6.15 -4.30
CA ALA A 27 3.41 -7.33 -3.90
C ALA A 27 3.91 -7.91 -2.56
N ARG A 28 5.23 -7.94 -2.33
CA ARG A 28 5.83 -8.39 -1.07
C ARG A 28 5.46 -7.47 0.10
N THR A 29 5.61 -6.16 -0.07
CA THR A 29 5.24 -5.18 0.95
C THR A 29 3.75 -5.26 1.27
N MET A 30 2.89 -5.36 0.26
CA MET A 30 1.46 -5.52 0.45
C MET A 30 1.11 -6.78 1.25
N GLY A 31 1.80 -7.90 1.01
CA GLY A 31 1.63 -9.12 1.80
C GLY A 31 1.87 -8.89 3.29
N ARG A 32 2.93 -8.16 3.65
CA ARG A 32 3.25 -7.82 5.05
C ARG A 32 2.23 -6.86 5.66
N ILE A 33 1.83 -5.82 4.93
CA ILE A 33 0.82 -4.86 5.37
C ILE A 33 -0.55 -5.53 5.57
N CYS A 34 -0.87 -6.56 4.79
CA CYS A 34 -2.11 -7.31 4.99
C CYS A 34 -2.08 -8.15 6.28
N GLU A 35 -0.92 -8.51 6.81
CA GLU A 35 -0.81 -9.20 8.10
C GLU A 35 -0.98 -8.24 9.27
N ASP A 36 -0.37 -7.06 9.18
CA ASP A 36 -0.54 -5.97 10.13
C ASP A 36 -0.40 -4.60 9.42
N PRO A 37 -1.52 -3.92 9.13
CA PRO A 37 -1.48 -2.64 8.43
C PRO A 37 -1.10 -1.49 9.34
N TYR A 38 -0.84 -1.72 10.63
CA TYR A 38 -0.39 -0.71 11.57
C TYR A 38 1.09 -0.87 11.96
N ASP A 39 1.77 -1.89 11.43
CA ASP A 39 3.21 -2.09 11.61
C ASP A 39 3.97 -0.92 11.00
N VAL A 40 4.66 -0.17 11.87
CA VAL A 40 5.46 1.01 11.54
C VAL A 40 6.68 0.70 10.67
N MET A 41 7.11 -0.56 10.59
CA MET A 41 8.18 -0.97 9.67
C MET A 41 7.72 -1.00 8.21
N HIS A 42 6.41 -1.06 7.97
CA HIS A 42 5.83 -1.24 6.63
C HIS A 42 4.79 -0.19 6.28
N SER A 43 4.22 0.49 7.28
CA SER A 43 3.17 1.49 7.11
C SER A 43 3.27 2.57 8.19
N GLU A 44 3.18 3.84 7.82
CA GLU A 44 3.24 4.96 8.76
C GLU A 44 2.00 5.84 8.64
N PRO A 45 1.54 6.52 9.71
CA PRO A 45 0.37 7.39 9.64
C PRO A 45 0.52 8.55 8.62
N ALA A 46 -0.46 8.70 7.74
CA ALA A 46 -0.54 9.78 6.75
C ALA A 46 -1.31 11.00 7.31
N GLY A 47 -0.82 11.55 8.42
CA GLY A 47 -1.41 12.71 9.10
C GLY A 47 -2.18 12.33 10.36
N LYS A 48 -3.34 12.95 10.57
CA LYS A 48 -4.12 12.82 11.83
C LYS A 48 -5.09 11.65 11.84
N ASP A 49 -5.47 11.15 10.67
CA ASP A 49 -6.38 10.02 10.54
C ASP A 49 -5.56 8.73 10.61
N PRO A 50 -5.71 7.90 11.66
CA PRO A 50 -4.93 6.67 11.82
C PRO A 50 -5.21 5.63 10.73
N ALA A 51 -6.39 5.71 10.08
CA ALA A 51 -6.76 4.85 8.98
C ALA A 51 -5.98 5.17 7.70
N LYS A 52 -5.54 6.42 7.53
CA LYS A 52 -4.72 6.82 6.38
C LYS A 52 -3.26 6.58 6.67
N ARG A 53 -2.59 5.87 5.76
CA ARG A 53 -1.20 5.42 5.97
C ARG A 53 -0.37 5.54 4.69
N TRP A 54 0.93 5.69 4.85
CA TRP A 54 1.93 5.57 3.80
C TRP A 54 2.64 4.24 3.93
N GLY A 55 2.82 3.52 2.84
CA GLY A 55 3.71 2.36 2.77
C GLY A 55 4.84 2.62 1.77
N SER A 56 6.05 2.17 2.09
CA SER A 56 7.17 2.13 1.15
C SER A 56 7.36 0.71 0.63
N PHE A 57 7.58 0.55 -0.68
CA PHE A 57 7.93 -0.74 -1.28
C PHE A 57 9.39 -0.75 -1.72
N GLY A 58 10.26 -0.64 -0.71
CA GLY A 58 11.70 -0.50 -0.89
C GLY A 58 12.07 0.83 -1.53
N GLU A 59 13.15 0.83 -2.32
CA GLU A 59 13.62 2.00 -3.09
C GLU A 59 12.76 2.30 -4.33
N ALA A 60 11.81 1.43 -4.67
CA ALA A 60 11.03 1.54 -5.89
C ALA A 60 9.91 2.60 -5.80
N GLY A 61 9.43 2.92 -4.60
CA GLY A 61 8.40 3.93 -4.42
C GLY A 61 7.57 3.85 -3.14
N PHE A 62 6.49 4.61 -3.14
CA PHE A 62 5.57 4.80 -2.02
C PHE A 62 4.12 4.65 -2.46
N MET A 63 3.27 4.25 -1.52
CA MET A 63 1.83 4.13 -1.70
C MET A 63 1.08 4.78 -0.54
N GLU A 64 -0.05 5.42 -0.88
CA GLU A 64 -1.02 5.90 0.09
C GLU A 64 -2.11 4.83 0.25
N LEU A 65 -2.48 4.57 1.49
CA LEU A 65 -3.32 3.47 1.94
C LEU A 65 -4.43 4.01 2.83
N THR A 66 -5.61 3.39 2.75
CA THR A 66 -6.66 3.52 3.75
C THR A 66 -6.99 2.13 4.31
N VAL A 67 -6.98 2.01 5.65
CA VAL A 67 -7.33 0.81 6.40
C VAL A 67 -8.79 0.91 6.85
N ASP A 68 -9.57 -0.12 6.55
CA ASP A 68 -10.92 -0.32 7.08
C ASP A 68 -10.92 -1.56 7.98
N ASP A 69 -10.88 -1.34 9.29
CA ASP A 69 -10.89 -2.42 10.29
C ASP A 69 -12.24 -3.12 10.39
N THR A 70 -13.33 -2.47 9.96
CA THR A 70 -14.67 -3.08 9.97
C THR A 70 -14.81 -4.08 8.84
N ALA A 71 -14.31 -3.73 7.65
CA ALA A 71 -14.33 -4.58 6.48
C ALA A 71 -13.06 -5.45 6.32
N LEU A 72 -12.09 -5.32 7.24
CA LEU A 72 -10.76 -5.93 7.16
C LEU A 72 -10.13 -5.75 5.79
N THR A 73 -10.13 -4.52 5.29
CA THR A 73 -9.65 -4.19 3.96
C THR A 73 -8.58 -3.09 4.01
N VAL A 74 -7.50 -3.27 3.26
CA VAL A 74 -6.51 -2.23 2.95
C VAL A 74 -6.72 -1.80 1.50
N THR A 75 -6.97 -0.52 1.28
CA THR A 75 -7.13 0.07 -0.05
C THR A 75 -5.93 0.92 -0.38
N VAL A 76 -5.21 0.61 -1.47
CA VAL A 76 -4.24 1.56 -2.05
C VAL A 76 -5.00 2.61 -2.84
N ASP A 77 -5.00 3.82 -2.28
CA ASP A 77 -5.65 4.99 -2.86
C ASP A 77 -4.80 5.60 -3.96
N ASP A 78 -3.50 5.63 -3.75
CA ASP A 78 -2.54 6.17 -4.69
C ASP A 78 -1.16 5.51 -4.57
N LEU A 79 -0.35 5.63 -5.61
CA LEU A 79 1.04 5.19 -5.59
C LEU A 79 1.93 6.08 -6.46
N VAL A 80 3.21 6.14 -6.10
CA VAL A 80 4.27 6.88 -6.80
C VAL A 80 5.50 6.01 -6.81
N TRP A 81 6.19 5.95 -7.94
CA TRP A 81 7.36 5.10 -8.13
C TRP A 81 8.38 5.79 -9.03
N ALA A 82 9.64 5.42 -8.85
CA ALA A 82 10.74 5.94 -9.66
C ALA A 82 10.72 5.24 -11.03
N GLY A 83 10.37 5.99 -12.07
CA GLY A 83 10.39 5.56 -13.47
C GLY A 83 11.43 6.33 -14.27
#